data_AF-A0AB33AMN8-F1
#
_entry.id   AF-A0AB33AMN8-F1
#
_cell.length_a   1.000
_cell.length_b   1.000
_cell.length_c   1.000
_cell.angle_alpha   90.00
_cell.angle_beta   90.00
_cell.angle_gamma   90.00
#
_symmetry.space_group_name_H-M   'P 1'
#
loop_
_entity.id
_entity.type
_entity.pdbx_description
1 polymer ?
#
loop_
_entity_poly.entity_id
_entity_poly.type
_entity_poly.pdbx_seq_one_letter_code
_entity_poly.pdbx_strand_id
1 'polypeptide(L)' 'MKIVEILNEKQIAFVKECLPNFDLDKILQNGELNDDFAEALEDYYQLKAFDNAYNITQKGKIAESIIDKFVDLNIW' A
#
# COMPACT_ATOMS: atom_id res chain seq x y z
N MET A 1 -2.13 6.14 16.19
CA MET A 1 -2.71 6.04 14.85
C MET A 1 -2.43 4.65 14.34
N LYS A 2 -3.44 3.95 13.83
CA LYS A 2 -3.27 2.64 13.18
C LYS A 2 -3.48 2.78 11.68
N ILE A 3 -2.84 1.93 10.88
CA ILE A 3 -2.99 1.97 9.42
C ILE A 3 -4.44 1.77 8.97
N VAL A 4 -5.23 0.99 9.73
CA VAL A 4 -6.65 0.74 9.46
C VAL A 4 -7.54 1.96 9.68
N GLU A 5 -7.04 2.99 10.38
CA GLU A 5 -7.72 4.28 10.54
C GLU A 5 -7.42 5.22 9.35
N ILE A 6 -6.35 4.94 8.60
CA ILE A 6 -5.88 5.71 7.44
C ILE A 6 -6.45 5.13 6.14
N LEU A 7 -6.46 3.81 6.02
CA LEU A 7 -6.87 3.07 4.83
C LEU A 7 -8.38 2.81 4.82
N ASN A 8 -8.98 2.90 3.63
CA ASN A 8 -10.37 2.47 3.43
C ASN A 8 -10.47 0.94 3.22
N GLU A 9 -11.70 0.42 3.20
CA GLU A 9 -11.97 -1.03 3.05
C GLU A 9 -11.30 -1.65 1.81
N LYS A 10 -11.28 -0.95 0.68
CA LYS A 10 -10.67 -1.45 -0.57
C LYS A 10 -9.16 -1.54 -0.45
N GLN A 11 -8.54 -0.54 0.18
CA GLN A 11 -7.10 -0.51 0.42
C GLN A 11 -6.69 -1.60 1.42
N ILE A 12 -7.48 -1.80 2.47
CA ILE A 12 -7.27 -2.89 3.45
C ILE A 12 -7.38 -4.27 2.76
N ALA A 13 -8.41 -4.46 1.93
CA ALA A 13 -8.58 -5.70 1.17
C ALA A 13 -7.41 -5.95 0.21
N PHE A 14 -6.93 -4.89 -0.47
CA PHE A 14 -5.74 -4.96 -1.31
C PHE A 14 -4.51 -5.43 -0.53
N VAL A 15 -4.21 -4.82 0.63
CA VAL A 15 -3.03 -5.22 1.43
C VAL A 15 -3.14 -6.68 1.84
N LYS A 16 -4.31 -7.13 2.31
CA LYS A 16 -4.53 -8.53 2.71
C LYS A 16 -4.37 -9.52 1.56
N GLU A 17 -4.82 -9.15 0.36
CA GLU A 17 -4.79 -10.04 -0.81
C GLU A 17 -3.42 -10.04 -1.51
N CYS A 18 -2.85 -8.85 -1.71
CA CYS A 18 -1.68 -8.64 -2.57
C CYS A 18 -0.36 -8.59 -1.79
N LEU A 19 -0.41 -8.25 -0.50
CA LEU A 19 0.73 -8.15 0.41
C LEU A 19 0.45 -8.96 1.71
N PRO A 20 0.12 -10.26 1.61
CA PRO A 20 -0.45 -11.05 2.72
C PRO A 20 0.52 -11.28 3.90
N ASN A 21 1.81 -11.04 3.72
CA ASN A 21 2.83 -11.23 4.75
C ASN A 21 2.87 -10.08 5.77
N PHE A 22 2.15 -8.99 5.51
CA PHE A 22 2.16 -7.82 6.38
C PHE A 22 0.97 -7.81 7.34
N ASP A 23 1.29 -7.66 8.61
CA ASP A 23 0.31 -7.44 9.67
C ASP A 23 -0.09 -5.96 9.69
N LEU A 24 -1.35 -5.67 9.36
CA LEU A 24 -1.90 -4.31 9.32
C LEU A 24 -1.71 -3.56 10.65
N ASP A 25 -1.74 -4.26 11.80
CA ASP A 25 -1.53 -3.62 13.10
C ASP A 25 -0.05 -3.22 13.32
N LYS A 26 0.87 -3.69 12.49
CA LYS A 26 2.33 -3.47 12.61
C LYS A 26 2.95 -2.63 11.51
N ILE A 27 2.21 -2.32 10.44
CA ILE A 27 2.69 -1.49 9.32
C ILE A 27 3.03 -0.07 9.78
N LEU A 28 2.33 0.44 10.79
CA LEU A 28 2.60 1.76 11.36
C LEU A 28 2.96 1.59 12.83
N GLN A 29 4.20 1.93 13.20
CA GLN A 29 4.67 1.86 14.58
C GLN A 29 5.29 3.20 14.97
N ASN A 30 4.88 3.75 16.11
CA ASN A 30 5.35 5.05 16.61
C ASN A 30 5.16 6.23 15.64
N GLY A 31 4.24 6.11 14.68
CA GLY A 31 3.99 7.15 13.67
C GLY A 31 4.84 7.00 12.41
N GLU A 32 5.70 6.00 12.34
CA GLU A 32 6.57 5.70 11.19
C GLU A 32 6.04 4.48 10.44
N LEU A 33 6.08 4.55 9.11
CA LEU A 33 5.75 3.45 8.24
C LEU A 33 6.88 2.41 8.30
N ASN A 34 6.52 1.14 8.27
CA ASN A 34 7.47 0.05 8.20
C ASN A 34 8.14 0.02 6.81
N ASP A 35 9.48 0.14 6.78
CA ASP A 35 10.28 0.16 5.55
C ASP A 35 10.00 -1.05 4.65
N ASP A 36 9.94 -2.27 5.21
CA ASP A 36 9.69 -3.49 4.42
C ASP A 36 8.31 -3.43 3.72
N PHE A 37 7.32 -2.80 4.36
CA PHE A 37 6.00 -2.62 3.77
C PHE A 37 6.00 -1.55 2.67
N ALA A 38 6.72 -0.44 2.88
CA ALA A 38 6.89 0.59 1.86
C ALA A 38 7.55 -0.01 0.60
N GLU A 39 8.65 -0.75 0.78
CA GLU A 39 9.35 -1.46 -0.28
C GLU A 39 8.43 -2.46 -1.01
N ALA A 40 7.70 -3.30 -0.26
CA ALA A 40 6.81 -4.29 -0.90
C ALA A 40 5.64 -3.66 -1.66
N LEU A 41 5.13 -2.51 -1.20
CA LEU A 41 4.09 -1.76 -1.91
C LEU A 41 4.64 -1.11 -3.18
N GLU A 42 5.85 -0.55 -3.10
CA GLU A 42 6.55 0.03 -4.26
C GLU A 42 6.88 -1.05 -5.30
N ASP A 43 7.42 -2.19 -4.87
CA ASP A 43 7.67 -3.35 -5.72
C ASP A 43 6.39 -3.84 -6.41
N TYR A 44 5.29 -3.92 -5.66
CA TYR A 44 4.00 -4.27 -6.26
C TYR A 44 3.61 -3.26 -7.35
N TYR A 45 3.73 -1.97 -7.05
CA TYR A 45 3.37 -0.92 -8.00
C TYR A 45 4.23 -1.01 -9.27
N GLN A 46 5.54 -1.16 -9.14
CA GLN A 46 6.45 -1.21 -10.28
C GLN A 46 6.30 -2.49 -11.11
N LEU A 47 6.07 -3.64 -10.47
CA LEU A 47 6.12 -4.95 -11.15
C LEU A 47 4.74 -5.50 -11.55
N LYS A 48 3.66 -5.08 -10.86
CA LYS A 48 2.34 -5.70 -10.98
C LYS A 48 1.19 -4.71 -11.22
N ALA A 49 1.44 -3.39 -11.15
CA ALA A 49 0.36 -2.42 -11.35
C ALA A 49 -0.12 -2.31 -12.79
N PHE A 50 0.65 -2.76 -13.78
CA PHE A 50 0.37 -2.55 -15.21
C PHE A 50 0.01 -3.86 -15.92
N ASP A 51 -0.92 -3.79 -16.87
CA ASP A 51 -1.22 -4.90 -17.77
C ASP A 51 -0.21 -4.98 -18.94
N ASN A 52 -0.36 -5.99 -19.80
CA ASN A 52 0.53 -6.20 -20.95
C ASN A 52 0.51 -5.06 -21.98
N ALA A 53 -0.49 -4.17 -21.91
CA ALA A 53 -0.60 -2.99 -22.75
C ALA A 53 -0.12 -1.72 -22.01
N TYR A 54 0.57 -1.88 -20.88
CA TYR A 54 1.07 -0.80 -20.02
C TYR A 54 -0.03 0.11 -19.44
N ASN A 55 -1.28 -0.37 -19.38
CA ASN A 55 -2.34 0.36 -18.69
C ASN A 55 -2.31 0.02 -17.20
N ILE A 56 -2.49 1.03 -16.36
CA ILE A 56 -2.61 0.81 -14.92
C ILE A 56 -3.89 0.03 -14.60
N THR A 57 -3.71 -1.09 -13.92
CA THR A 57 -4.78 -2.00 -13.47
C THR A 57 -5.56 -1.39 -12.31
N GLN A 58 -6.72 -1.97 -11.98
CA GLN A 58 -7.49 -1.53 -10.80
C GLN A 58 -6.69 -1.69 -9.50
N LYS A 59 -5.94 -2.79 -9.35
CA LYS A 59 -5.07 -3.01 -8.19
C LYS A 59 -3.89 -2.04 -8.17
N GLY A 60 -3.33 -1.72 -9.34
CA GLY A 60 -2.32 -0.68 -9.50
C GLY A 60 -2.79 0.68 -9.00
N LYS A 61 -4.01 1.10 -9.38
CA LYS A 61 -4.62 2.35 -8.88
C LYS A 61 -4.84 2.33 -7.38
N ILE A 62 -5.16 1.17 -6.80
CA ILE A 62 -5.29 1.05 -5.34
C ILE A 62 -3.92 1.19 -4.67
N ALA A 63 -2.88 0.53 -5.18
CA ALA A 63 -1.51 0.66 -4.67
C ALA A 63 -1.03 2.12 -4.72
N GLU A 64 -1.19 2.80 -5.87
CA GLU A 64 -0.89 4.23 -6.05
C GLU A 64 -1.60 5.09 -5.00
N SER A 65 -2.92 4.88 -4.83
CA SER A 65 -3.71 5.64 -3.85
C SER A 65 -3.30 5.44 -2.40
N ILE A 66 -2.62 4.33 -2.08
CA ILE A 66 -2.07 4.06 -0.75
C ILE A 66 -0.76 4.83 -0.59
N ILE A 67 0.13 4.78 -1.59
CA ILE A 67 1.40 5.52 -1.62
C ILE A 67 1.13 7.02 -1.47
N ASP A 68 0.27 7.59 -2.32
CA ASP A 68 -0.09 9.01 -2.29
C ASP A 68 -0.56 9.44 -0.90
N LYS A 69 -1.39 8.60 -0.26
CA LYS A 69 -1.93 8.89 1.07
C LYS A 69 -0.84 8.92 2.15
N PHE A 70 0.16 8.03 2.08
CA PHE A 70 1.26 8.03 3.05
C PHE A 70 2.24 9.19 2.81
N VAL A 71 2.47 9.56 1.55
CA VAL A 71 3.22 10.77 1.18
C VAL A 71 2.53 12.02 1.72
N ASP A 72 1.21 12.16 1.52
CA ASP A 72 0.41 13.28 2.03
C ASP A 72 0.46 13.40 3.56
N LEU A 73 0.60 12.27 4.25
CA LEU A 73 0.71 12.19 5.71
C LEU A 73 2.15 12.37 6.21
N ASN A 74 3.14 12.49 5.31
CA ASN A 74 4.57 12.58 5.62
C ASN A 74 5.04 11.41 6.50
N ILE A 75 4.56 10.20 6.19
CA ILE A 75 4.96 8.95 6.82
C ILE A 75 5.55 7.95 5.82
N TRP A 76 5.66 8.34 4.54
CA TRP A 76 6.31 7.54 3.50
C TRP A 76 7.83 7.61 3.63
#